data_AF-A0A927B7V0-F1
#
_entry.id   AF-A0A927B7V0-F1
#
_cell.length_a   1.000
_cell.length_b   1.000
_cell.length_c   1.000
_cell.angle_alpha   90.00
_cell.angle_beta   90.00
_cell.angle_gamma   90.00
#
_symmetry.space_group_name_H-M   'P 1'
#
loop_
_entity.id
_entity.type
_entity.pdbx_description
1 polymer ?
#
loop_
_entity_poly.entity_id
_entity_poly.type
_entity_poly.pdbx_seq_one_letter_code
_entity_poly.pdbx_strand_id
1 'polypeptide(L)'
;MNTETYCIAGRLRMLARVATGLYNDAFTGENVTFAQAGLLMHIFAQPGIRQSALSKTLQIEKSAMSRDVQLMYKNGWLTDNRRGLFLTEEGSLLAKRCHKIWKELNQRVHAELGPEAVNGLTLLSESLLTKLLS
;
A
#
# COMPACT_ATOMS: atom_id res chain seq x y z
N MET A 1 -19.63 23.39 13.45
CA MET A 1 -18.94 22.27 14.13
C MET A 1 -17.74 22.84 14.84
N ASN A 2 -17.65 22.69 16.16
CA ASN A 2 -16.52 23.17 16.95
C ASN A 2 -15.22 22.59 16.41
N THR A 3 -14.28 23.46 16.07
CA THR A 3 -12.95 23.16 15.56
C THR A 3 -12.01 22.54 16.59
N GLU A 4 -12.49 22.27 17.80
CA GLU A 4 -11.73 21.62 18.88
C GLU A 4 -12.47 20.37 19.40
N THR A 5 -12.29 19.18 18.80
CA THR A 5 -12.57 17.91 19.54
C THR A 5 -12.05 16.58 18.94
N TYR A 6 -11.03 16.52 18.09
CA TYR A 6 -10.32 15.24 17.89
C TYR A 6 -8.88 15.40 17.40
N CYS A 7 -7.99 14.56 17.91
CA CYS A 7 -6.61 14.45 17.43
C CYS A 7 -6.60 13.97 15.98
N ILE A 8 -6.09 14.80 15.07
CA ILE A 8 -5.96 14.47 13.63
C ILE A 8 -5.20 13.16 13.43
N ALA A 9 -4.07 12.98 14.13
CA ALA A 9 -3.27 11.75 14.05
C ALA A 9 -4.06 10.51 14.52
N GLY A 10 -4.88 10.66 15.57
CA GLY A 10 -5.75 9.60 16.07
C GLY A 10 -6.84 9.21 15.05
N ARG A 11 -7.48 10.21 14.44
CA ARG A 11 -8.50 10.00 13.41
C ARG A 11 -7.91 9.35 12.15
N LEU A 12 -6.76 9.84 11.67
CA LEU A 12 -6.05 9.24 10.55
C LEU A 12 -5.69 7.78 10.81
N ARG A 13 -5.19 7.44 12.01
CA ARG A 13 -4.85 6.06 12.37
C ARG A 13 -6.08 5.14 12.40
N MET A 14 -7.20 5.62 12.92
CA MET A 14 -8.47 4.87 12.92
C MET A 14 -8.94 4.60 11.48
N LEU A 15 -8.99 5.64 10.65
CA LEU A 15 -9.43 5.54 9.26
C LEU A 15 -8.50 4.64 8.44
N ALA A 16 -7.18 4.79 8.61
CA ALA A 16 -6.18 3.93 7.97
C ALA A 16 -6.39 2.46 8.35
N ARG A 17 -6.72 2.14 9.61
CA ARG A 17 -7.00 0.77 10.04
C ARG A 17 -8.26 0.21 9.39
N VAL A 18 -9.34 0.98 9.34
CA VAL A 18 -10.60 0.54 8.69
C VAL A 18 -10.37 0.30 7.20
N ALA A 19 -9.78 1.26 6.49
CA ALA A 19 -9.49 1.13 5.08
C ALA A 19 -8.56 -0.06 4.81
N THR A 20 -7.42 -0.15 5.50
CA THR A 20 -6.45 -1.24 5.31
C THR A 20 -7.05 -2.62 5.65
N GLY A 21 -7.95 -2.69 6.64
CA GLY A 21 -8.70 -3.92 6.96
C GLY A 21 -9.50 -4.42 5.77
N LEU A 22 -10.28 -3.55 5.14
CA LEU A 22 -11.06 -3.89 3.95
C LEU A 22 -10.19 -4.43 2.79
N TYR A 23 -9.01 -3.82 2.57
CA TYR A 23 -8.06 -4.32 1.58
C TYR A 23 -7.46 -5.66 1.98
N ASN A 24 -7.06 -5.85 3.23
CA ASN A 24 -6.56 -7.14 3.73
C ASN A 24 -7.60 -8.26 3.55
N ASP A 25 -8.86 -7.99 3.88
CA ASP A 25 -9.94 -8.98 3.78
C ASP A 25 -10.10 -9.47 2.34
N ALA A 26 -9.97 -8.58 1.36
CA ALA A 26 -10.03 -8.93 -0.05
C ALA A 26 -8.85 -9.78 -0.55
N PHE A 27 -7.69 -9.70 0.10
CA PHE A 27 -6.52 -10.51 -0.25
C PHE A 27 -6.41 -11.85 0.50
N THR A 28 -7.36 -12.15 1.40
CA THR A 28 -7.36 -13.40 2.18
C THR A 28 -7.22 -14.64 1.29
N GLY A 29 -7.91 -14.68 0.15
CA GLY A 29 -7.84 -15.81 -0.79
C GLY A 29 -6.49 -15.99 -1.49
N GLU A 30 -5.65 -14.95 -1.51
CA GLU A 30 -4.29 -14.98 -2.07
C GLU A 30 -3.22 -15.19 -0.98
N ASN A 31 -3.61 -15.31 0.30
CA ASN A 31 -2.71 -15.46 1.44
C ASN A 31 -1.64 -14.36 1.55
N VAL A 32 -2.00 -13.12 1.20
CA VAL A 32 -1.13 -11.94 1.33
C VAL A 32 -1.83 -10.83 2.10
N THR A 33 -1.04 -10.02 2.80
CA THR A 33 -1.53 -8.75 3.36
C THR A 33 -1.58 -7.65 2.28
N PHE A 34 -2.31 -6.57 2.53
CA PHE A 34 -2.32 -5.39 1.67
C PHE A 34 -0.92 -4.79 1.48
N ALA A 35 -0.09 -4.80 2.53
CA ALA A 35 1.29 -4.33 2.43
C ALA A 35 2.10 -5.17 1.45
N GLN A 36 2.01 -6.50 1.54
CA GLN A 36 2.69 -7.43 0.62
C GLN A 36 2.13 -7.33 -0.80
N ALA A 37 0.80 -7.27 -0.96
CA ALA A 37 0.16 -7.06 -2.25
C ALA A 37 0.62 -5.75 -2.90
N GLY A 38 0.73 -4.68 -2.12
CA GLY A 38 1.29 -3.40 -2.55
C GLY A 38 2.71 -3.55 -3.07
N LEU A 39 3.60 -4.19 -2.30
CA LEU A 39 4.99 -4.43 -2.72
C LEU A 39 5.06 -5.25 -4.01
N LEU A 40 4.27 -6.32 -4.12
CA LEU A 40 4.17 -7.14 -5.33
C LEU A 40 3.78 -6.29 -6.54
N MET A 41 2.70 -5.51 -6.43
CA MET A 41 2.21 -4.66 -7.53
C MET A 41 3.23 -3.58 -7.93
N HIS A 42 3.91 -2.97 -6.95
CA HIS A 42 4.94 -1.95 -7.24
C HIS A 42 6.18 -2.54 -7.92
N ILE A 43 6.67 -3.69 -7.45
CA ILE A 43 7.84 -4.35 -8.07
C ILE A 43 7.47 -4.90 -9.45
N PHE A 44 6.23 -5.38 -9.64
CA PHE A 44 5.74 -5.80 -10.94
C PHE A 44 5.74 -4.65 -11.96
N ALA A 45 5.27 -3.47 -11.55
CA ALA A 45 5.25 -2.28 -12.40
C ALA A 45 6.64 -1.69 -12.65
N GLN A 46 7.58 -1.86 -11.70
CA GLN A 46 8.94 -1.34 -11.81
C GLN A 46 10.00 -2.39 -11.40
N PRO A 47 10.29 -3.38 -12.26
CA PRO A 47 11.33 -4.37 -11.99
C PRO A 47 12.70 -3.72 -11.78
N GLY A 48 13.43 -4.17 -10.77
CA GLY A 48 14.72 -3.60 -10.38
C GLY A 48 14.62 -2.36 -9.48
N ILE A 49 13.44 -2.05 -8.92
CA ILE A 49 13.33 -1.01 -7.90
C ILE A 49 14.15 -1.36 -6.66
N ARG A 50 14.85 -0.36 -6.10
CA ARG A 50 15.59 -0.53 -4.84
C ARG A 50 14.65 -0.52 -3.65
N GLN A 51 14.92 -1.36 -2.66
CA GLN A 51 14.16 -1.40 -1.41
C GLN A 51 14.09 -0.02 -0.71
N SER A 52 15.18 0.75 -0.75
CA SER A 52 15.21 2.12 -0.19
C SER A 52 14.31 3.10 -0.93
N ALA A 53 14.11 2.90 -2.24
CA ALA A 53 13.15 3.69 -3.01
C ALA A 53 11.71 3.30 -2.64
N LEU A 54 11.41 2.00 -2.54
CA LEU A 54 10.10 1.52 -2.07
C LEU A 54 9.74 2.04 -0.68
N SER A 55 10.68 2.00 0.28
CA SER A 55 10.45 2.55 1.63
C SER A 55 10.03 4.02 1.59
N LYS A 56 10.68 4.82 0.75
CA LYS A 56 10.34 6.25 0.60
C LYS A 56 9.00 6.43 -0.09
N THR A 57 8.75 5.73 -1.20
CA THR A 57 7.50 5.86 -1.96
C THR A 57 6.29 5.43 -1.14
N LEU A 58 6.41 4.35 -0.37
CA LEU A 58 5.31 3.79 0.42
C LEU A 58 5.24 4.33 1.85
N GLN A 59 6.18 5.20 2.24
CA GLN A 59 6.32 5.70 3.61
C GLN A 59 6.38 4.54 4.64
N ILE A 60 7.10 3.46 4.29
CA ILE A 60 7.27 2.27 5.13
C ILE A 60 8.64 2.35 5.81
N GLU A 61 8.61 2.29 7.15
CA GLU A 61 9.80 2.21 7.99
C GLU A 61 10.74 1.08 7.56
N LYS A 62 12.05 1.36 7.57
CA LYS A 62 13.08 0.44 7.06
C LYS A 62 13.00 -0.95 7.68
N SER A 63 12.70 -1.04 8.99
CA SER A 63 12.58 -2.32 9.71
C SER A 63 11.32 -3.10 9.33
N ALA A 64 10.22 -2.42 8.99
CA ALA A 64 9.02 -3.07 8.46
C ALA A 64 9.27 -3.56 7.03
N MET A 65 9.81 -2.69 6.17
CA MET A 65 10.17 -3.04 4.79
C MET A 65 11.12 -4.24 4.71
N SER A 66 12.14 -4.30 5.56
CA SER A 66 13.04 -5.46 5.60
C SER A 66 12.32 -6.75 6.00
N ARG A 67 11.42 -6.70 6.99
CA ARG A 67 10.66 -7.88 7.40
C ARG A 67 9.73 -8.37 6.30
N ASP A 68 9.01 -7.47 5.63
CA ASP A 68 8.10 -7.83 4.54
C ASP A 68 8.85 -8.44 3.35
N VAL A 69 9.94 -7.81 2.92
CA VAL A 69 10.79 -8.33 1.83
C VAL A 69 11.37 -9.70 2.18
N GLN A 70 11.85 -9.91 3.41
CA GLN A 70 12.34 -11.22 3.87
C GLN A 70 11.26 -12.30 3.85
N LEU A 71 10.03 -11.97 4.22
CA LEU A 71 8.91 -12.92 4.15
C LEU A 71 8.56 -13.25 2.70
N MET A 72 8.57 -12.27 1.80
CA MET A 72 8.33 -12.47 0.38
C MET A 72 9.42 -13.32 -0.30
N TYR A 73 10.68 -13.21 0.13
CA TYR A 73 11.74 -14.14 -0.29
C TYR A 73 11.47 -15.57 0.18
N LYS A 74 11.11 -15.75 1.45
CA LYS A 74 10.80 -17.08 2.01
C LYS A 74 9.63 -17.75 1.30
N ASN A 75 8.65 -16.97 0.86
CA ASN A 75 7.51 -17.46 0.09
C ASN A 75 7.81 -17.66 -1.40
N GLY A 76 9.05 -17.41 -1.87
CA GLY A 76 9.44 -17.63 -3.26
C GLY A 76 8.94 -16.56 -4.24
N TRP A 77 8.43 -15.42 -3.78
CA TRP A 77 7.84 -14.39 -4.64
C TRP A 77 8.85 -13.34 -5.14
N LEU A 78 9.98 -13.21 -4.47
CA LEU A 78 11.02 -12.23 -4.78
C LEU A 78 12.37 -12.88 -5.08
N THR A 79 13.15 -12.17 -5.89
CA THR A 79 14.58 -12.34 -6.09
C THR A 79 15.22 -10.95 -6.18
N ASP A 80 16.53 -10.85 -5.99
CA ASP A 80 17.28 -9.61 -6.16
C ASP A 80 18.60 -9.80 -6.89
N ASN A 81 19.09 -8.68 -7.41
CA ASN A 81 20.45 -8.56 -7.91
C ASN A 81 20.95 -7.12 -7.68
N ARG A 82 22.14 -6.81 -8.22
CA ARG A 82 22.76 -5.47 -8.10
C ARG A 82 21.88 -4.31 -8.57
N ARG A 83 20.88 -4.57 -9.43
CA ARG A 83 19.95 -3.56 -9.96
C ARG A 83 18.81 -3.26 -8.99
N GLY A 84 18.34 -4.25 -8.23
CA GLY A 84 17.26 -4.10 -7.24
C GLY A 84 16.43 -5.37 -7.07
N LEU A 85 15.18 -5.18 -6.65
CA LEU A 85 14.22 -6.26 -6.42
C LEU A 85 13.49 -6.65 -7.71
N PHE A 86 13.25 -7.94 -7.90
CA PHE A 86 12.51 -8.51 -9.01
C PHE A 86 11.53 -9.54 -8.48
N LEU A 87 10.40 -9.71 -9.17
CA LEU A 87 9.49 -10.82 -8.89
C LEU A 87 10.00 -12.09 -9.57
N THR A 88 9.78 -13.22 -8.93
CA THR A 88 9.83 -14.52 -9.60
C THR A 88 8.64 -14.67 -10.54
N GLU A 89 8.58 -15.78 -11.28
CA GLU A 89 7.39 -16.11 -12.09
C GLU A 89 6.14 -16.23 -11.19
N GLU A 90 6.25 -16.96 -10.08
CA GLU A 90 5.18 -17.09 -9.09
C GLU A 90 4.76 -15.73 -8.52
N GLY A 91 5.73 -14.91 -8.10
CA GLY A 91 5.46 -13.56 -7.60
C GLY A 91 4.78 -12.67 -8.64
N SER A 92 5.12 -12.83 -9.92
CA SER A 92 4.52 -12.09 -11.03
C SER A 92 3.07 -12.50 -11.28
N LEU A 93 2.76 -13.80 -11.20
CA LEU A 93 1.38 -14.29 -11.30
C LEU A 93 0.54 -13.82 -10.12
N LEU A 94 1.09 -13.87 -8.91
CA LEU A 94 0.45 -13.37 -7.70
C LEU A 94 0.18 -11.86 -7.79
N ALA A 95 1.16 -11.07 -8.23
CA ALA A 95 1.00 -9.62 -8.42
C ALA A 95 -0.14 -9.27 -9.38
N LYS A 96 -0.30 -10.02 -10.49
CA LYS A 96 -1.40 -9.83 -11.44
C LYS A 96 -2.77 -10.11 -10.81
N ARG A 97 -2.90 -11.18 -10.02
CA ARG A 97 -4.14 -11.50 -9.30
C ARG A 97 -4.45 -10.43 -8.25
N CYS A 98 -3.44 -10.03 -7.48
CA CYS A 98 -3.57 -8.94 -6.52
C CYS A 98 -4.04 -7.63 -7.19
N HIS A 99 -3.47 -7.29 -8.35
CA HIS A 99 -3.88 -6.09 -9.09
C HIS A 99 -5.34 -6.15 -9.54
N LYS A 100 -5.82 -7.31 -9.99
CA LYS A 100 -7.22 -7.49 -10.37
C LYS A 100 -8.15 -7.29 -9.16
N ILE A 101 -7.86 -7.96 -8.04
CA ILE A 101 -8.63 -7.84 -6.79
C ILE A 101 -8.64 -6.39 -6.30
N TRP A 102 -7.46 -5.76 -6.27
CA TRP A 102 -7.30 -4.36 -5.88
C TRP A 102 -8.15 -3.44 -6.75
N LYS A 103 -8.11 -3.61 -8.07
CA LYS A 103 -8.84 -2.75 -9.01
C LYS A 103 -10.35 -2.82 -8.77
N GLU A 104 -10.90 -4.02 -8.63
CA GLU A 104 -12.34 -4.23 -8.38
C GLU A 104 -12.77 -3.71 -7.01
N LEU A 105 -11.96 -3.91 -5.96
CA LEU A 105 -12.24 -3.36 -4.64
C LEU A 105 -12.12 -1.84 -4.60
N ASN A 106 -11.05 -1.28 -5.16
CA ASN A 106 -10.80 0.15 -5.15
C ASN A 106 -11.91 0.90 -5.90
N GLN A 107 -12.39 0.37 -7.03
CA GLN A 107 -13.55 0.94 -7.74
C GLN A 107 -14.82 0.96 -6.87
N ARG A 108 -15.10 -0.11 -6.14
CA ARG A 108 -16.25 -0.16 -5.21
C ARG A 108 -16.09 0.82 -4.06
N VAL A 109 -14.91 0.88 -3.43
CA VAL A 109 -14.60 1.84 -2.35
C VAL A 109 -14.78 3.28 -2.83
N HIS A 110 -14.29 3.61 -4.03
CA HIS A 110 -14.49 4.94 -4.61
C HIS A 110 -15.97 5.26 -4.83
N ALA A 111 -16.75 4.30 -5.33
CA ALA A 111 -18.18 4.48 -5.56
C ALA A 111 -18.97 4.66 -4.25
N GLU A 112 -18.64 3.88 -3.22
CA GLU A 112 -19.30 3.94 -1.91
C GLU A 112 -18.95 5.21 -1.12
N LEU A 113 -17.69 5.66 -1.19
CA LEU A 113 -17.26 6.90 -0.53
C LEU A 113 -17.82 8.16 -1.21
N GLY A 114 -18.06 8.09 -2.52
CA GLY A 114 -18.51 9.22 -3.31
C GLY A 114 -17.40 10.25 -3.60
N PRO A 115 -17.63 11.14 -4.58
CA PRO A 115 -16.62 12.06 -5.07
C PRO A 115 -16.19 13.10 -4.02
N GLU A 116 -17.08 13.52 -3.13
CA GLU A 116 -16.79 14.54 -2.11
C GLU A 116 -15.76 14.04 -1.09
N ALA A 117 -15.94 12.80 -0.60
CA ALA A 117 -15.02 12.21 0.37
C ALA A 117 -13.64 11.93 -0.26
N VAL A 118 -13.62 11.42 -1.49
CA VAL A 118 -12.38 11.19 -2.25
C VAL A 118 -11.63 12.50 -2.49
N ASN A 119 -12.34 13.56 -2.90
CA ASN A 119 -11.73 14.88 -3.09
C ASN A 119 -11.21 15.46 -1.77
N GLY A 120 -11.95 15.30 -0.67
CA GLY A 120 -11.50 15.71 0.65
C GLY A 120 -10.20 15.01 1.08
N LEU A 121 -10.05 13.72 0.78
CA LEU A 121 -8.81 12.98 1.03
C LEU A 121 -7.64 13.52 0.19
N THR A 122 -7.87 13.86 -1.08
CA THR A 122 -6.85 14.47 -1.95
C THR A 122 -6.35 15.79 -1.37
N LEU A 123 -7.26 16.71 -1.04
CA LEU A 123 -6.92 18.02 -0.49
C LEU A 123 -6.17 17.92 0.85
N LEU A 124 -6.58 16.98 1.72
CA LEU A 124 -5.90 16.71 2.97
C LEU A 124 -4.49 16.17 2.72
N SER A 125 -4.34 15.20 1.81
CA SER A 125 -3.05 14.58 1.49
C SER A 125 -2.06 15.61 0.94
N GLU A 126 -2.48 16.46 0.00
CA GLU A 126 -1.66 17.54 -0.53
C GLU A 126 -1.22 18.50 0.57
N SER A 127 -2.13 18.90 1.46
CA SER A 127 -1.82 19.80 2.57
C SER A 127 -0.81 19.19 3.55
N LEU A 128 -0.94 17.90 3.88
CA LEU A 128 0.01 17.20 4.77
C LEU A 128 1.39 17.08 4.12
N LEU A 129 1.45 16.67 2.85
CA LEU A 129 2.72 16.41 2.15
C LEU A 129 3.48 17.70 1.80
N THR A 130 2.78 18.81 1.54
CA THR A 130 3.42 20.06 1.11
C THR A 130 3.67 21.05 2.25
N LYS A 131 2.78 21.11 3.24
CA LYS A 131 2.83 22.16 4.28
C LYS A 131 3.42 21.70 5.61
N LEU A 132 3.38 20.40 5.90
CA LEU A 132 3.81 19.86 7.20
C LEU A 132 5.06 18.96 7.13
N LEU A 133 5.48 18.56 5.92
CA LEU A 133 6.71 17.79 5.68
C LEU A 133 7.81 18.60 4.97
N SER A 134 7.58 19.89 4.73
CA SER A 134 8.59 20.89 4.33
C SER A 134 9.39 21.37 5.53
#